data_AF-A0A820G9Q7-F1
#
_entry.id   AF-A0A820G9Q7-F1
#
_cell.length_a   1.000
_cell.length_b   1.000
_cell.length_c   1.000
_cell.angle_alpha   90.00
_cell.angle_beta   90.00
_cell.angle_gamma   90.00
#
_symmetry.space_group_name_H-M   'P 1'
#
loop_
_entity.id
_entity.type
_entity.pdbx_description
1 polymer ?
#
loop_
_entity_poly.entity_id
_entity_poly.type
_entity_poly.pdbx_seq_one_letter_code
_entity_poly.pdbx_strand_id
1 'polypeptide(L)'
;DLKPENILIAQDKRAKLSDFGMARVLATIQHNTSGSGTPKYTAPELLETSTKYGQEVDIYSLSLILYEMFSGKIAFENMNSHQLITAVYLNKK
;
A
#
# COMPACT_ATOMS: atom_id res chain seq x y z
N ASP A 1 3.94 -1.37 -3.54
CA ASP A 1 4.55 -0.48 -2.53
C ASP A 1 4.30 0.97 -2.93
N LEU A 2 3.02 1.33 -3.13
CA LEU A 2 2.64 2.71 -3.41
C LEU A 2 2.55 3.45 -2.07
N LYS A 3 3.32 4.52 -1.93
CA LYS A 3 3.44 5.32 -0.70
C LYS A 3 3.90 6.74 -1.05
N PRO A 4 3.69 7.75 -0.17
CA PRO A 4 4.08 9.12 -0.45
C PRO A 4 5.56 9.29 -0.84
N GLU A 5 6.46 8.52 -0.23
CA GLU A 5 7.91 8.55 -0.51
C GLU A 5 8.25 8.13 -1.95
N ASN A 6 7.36 7.37 -2.59
CA ASN A 6 7.50 6.90 -3.98
C ASN A 6 6.74 7.80 -4.98
N ILE A 7 6.19 8.94 -4.54
CA ILE A 7 5.51 9.93 -5.39
C ILE A 7 6.37 11.20 -5.43
N LEU A 8 7.12 11.36 -6.52
CA LEU A 8 7.99 12.50 -6.72
C LEU A 8 7.23 13.65 -7.40
N ILE A 9 7.54 14.88 -7.00
CA ILE A 9 7.00 16.09 -7.64
C ILE A 9 8.06 16.68 -8.57
N ALA A 10 7.79 16.63 -9.87
CA ALA A 10 8.65 17.22 -10.89
C ALA A 10 8.61 18.77 -10.84
N GLN A 11 9.58 19.41 -11.50
CA GLN A 11 9.65 20.89 -11.57
C GLN A 11 8.38 21.52 -12.16
N ASP A 12 7.74 20.82 -13.11
CA ASP A 12 6.48 21.21 -13.74
C ASP A 12 5.23 20.89 -12.90
N LYS A 13 5.41 20.60 -11.61
CA LYS A 13 4.36 20.29 -10.62
C LYS A 13 3.56 19.02 -10.90
N ARG A 14 4.00 18.15 -11.82
CA ARG A 14 3.38 16.83 -12.01
C ARG A 14 3.91 15.82 -11.01
N ALA A 15 3.01 15.01 -10.47
CA ALA A 15 3.37 13.82 -9.71
C ALA A 15 3.90 12.72 -10.66
N LYS A 16 4.95 12.02 -10.23
CA LYS A 16 5.56 10.88 -10.94
C LYS A 16 5.84 9.77 -9.94
N LEU A 17 5.49 8.54 -10.33
CA LEU A 17 5.82 7.36 -9.53
C LEU A 17 7.30 7.00 -9.69
N SER A 18 7.91 6.56 -8.60
CA SER A 18 9.27 6.01 -8.55
C SER A 18 9.29 4.66 -7.81
N ASP A 19 10.46 4.03 -7.79
CA ASP A 19 10.72 2.76 -7.09
C ASP A 19 9.77 1.61 -7.47
N PHE A 20 10.04 1.02 -8.64
CA PHE A 20 9.31 -0.13 -9.16
C PHE A 20 9.94 -1.48 -8.73
N GLY A 21 10.82 -1.50 -7.71
CA GLY A 21 11.53 -2.71 -7.28
C GLY A 21 10.60 -3.85 -6.83
N MET A 22 9.37 -3.49 -6.45
CA MET A 22 8.31 -4.41 -6.04
C MET A 22 7.18 -4.57 -7.07
N ALA A 23 7.25 -3.87 -8.21
CA ALA A 23 6.21 -3.93 -9.23
C ALA A 23 6.20 -5.30 -9.92
N ARG A 24 5.02 -5.75 -10.34
CA ARG A 24 4.83 -7.03 -11.04
C ARG A 24 3.85 -6.87 -12.20
N VAL A 25 4.04 -7.70 -13.23
CA VAL A 25 3.05 -7.84 -14.30
C VAL A 25 1.88 -8.66 -13.76
N LEU A 26 0.66 -8.17 -13.89
CA LEU A 26 -0.54 -8.83 -13.34
C LEU A 26 -0.66 -10.30 -13.78
N ALA A 27 -0.35 -10.59 -15.04
CA ALA A 27 -0.40 -11.95 -15.60
C ALA A 27 0.61 -12.93 -14.97
N THR A 28 1.66 -12.43 -14.29
CA THR A 28 2.70 -13.26 -13.66
C THR A 28 2.46 -13.51 -12.17
N ILE A 29 1.39 -12.97 -11.59
CA ILE A 29 1.06 -13.14 -10.17
C ILE A 29 0.44 -14.52 -9.96
N GLN A 30 1.27 -15.50 -9.60
CA GLN A 30 0.83 -16.87 -9.30
C GLN A 30 0.59 -17.11 -7.80
N HIS A 31 1.41 -16.48 -6.94
CA HIS A 31 1.36 -16.62 -5.47
C HIS A 31 1.72 -15.29 -4.79
N ASN A 32 1.22 -15.11 -3.56
CA ASN A 32 1.46 -13.89 -2.78
C ASN A 32 2.90 -13.80 -2.29
N THR A 33 3.40 -12.57 -2.26
CA THR A 33 4.66 -12.22 -1.62
C THR A 33 4.36 -11.83 -0.18
N SER A 34 4.34 -12.82 0.71
CA SER A 34 4.05 -12.58 2.12
C SER A 34 5.12 -11.66 2.74
N GLY A 35 4.69 -10.59 3.41
CA GLY A 35 5.58 -9.74 4.23
C GLY A 35 6.48 -8.77 3.45
N SER A 36 6.12 -8.39 2.23
CA SER A 36 6.89 -7.45 1.42
C SER A 36 6.13 -6.13 1.21
N GLY A 37 6.85 -5.00 1.21
CA GLY A 37 6.27 -3.64 1.13
C GLY A 37 6.22 -2.92 2.47
N THR A 38 5.68 -1.70 2.48
CA THR A 38 5.57 -0.85 3.67
C THR A 38 4.24 -1.12 4.38
N PRO A 39 4.20 -1.76 5.57
CA PRO A 39 2.95 -2.25 6.19
C PRO A 39 1.83 -1.20 6.29
N LYS A 40 2.20 0.07 6.50
CA LYS A 40 1.28 1.20 6.59
C LYS A 40 0.38 1.39 5.37
N TYR A 41 0.86 1.05 4.18
CA TYR A 41 0.14 1.22 2.93
C TYR A 41 -0.28 -0.11 2.30
N THR A 42 -0.08 -1.23 3.01
CA THR A 42 -0.34 -2.57 2.50
C THR A 42 -1.81 -2.96 2.70
N ALA A 43 -2.47 -3.38 1.62
CA ALA A 43 -3.84 -3.89 1.65
C ALA A 43 -3.94 -5.20 2.47
N PRO A 44 -5.05 -5.46 3.18
CA PRO A 44 -5.21 -6.62 4.05
C PRO A 44 -5.02 -7.97 3.33
N GLU A 45 -5.47 -8.09 2.08
CA GLU A 45 -5.32 -9.29 1.25
C GLU A 45 -3.86 -9.63 0.89
N LEU A 46 -2.95 -8.65 0.94
CA LEU A 46 -1.51 -8.89 0.78
C LEU A 46 -0.86 -9.45 2.06
N LEU A 47 -1.56 -9.38 3.19
CA LEU A 47 -1.13 -9.97 4.46
C LEU A 47 -1.48 -11.47 4.53
N GLU A 48 -2.35 -11.95 3.64
CA GLU A 48 -2.71 -13.35 3.51
C GLU A 48 -1.74 -14.08 2.58
N THR A 49 -1.28 -15.27 2.99
CA THR A 49 -0.33 -16.10 2.25
C THR A 49 -0.91 -16.71 0.97
N SER A 50 -2.23 -16.78 0.82
CA SER A 50 -2.89 -17.63 -0.19
C SER A 50 -3.95 -16.93 -1.06
N THR A 51 -4.03 -15.59 -1.02
CA THR A 51 -5.15 -14.84 -1.62
C THR A 51 -4.73 -14.12 -2.89
N LYS A 52 -5.33 -14.46 -4.04
CA LYS A 52 -5.09 -13.71 -5.28
C LYS A 52 -5.37 -12.23 -5.07
N TYR A 53 -4.49 -11.39 -5.61
CA TYR A 53 -4.64 -9.94 -5.62
C TYR A 53 -4.36 -9.41 -7.03
N GLY A 54 -4.96 -8.28 -7.34
CA GLY A 54 -4.75 -7.50 -8.55
C GLY A 54 -4.39 -6.05 -8.24
N GLN A 55 -4.80 -5.15 -9.13
CA GLN A 55 -4.56 -3.71 -9.03
C GLN A 55 -5.27 -3.04 -7.84
N GLU A 56 -6.29 -3.68 -7.27
CA GLU A 56 -7.05 -3.19 -6.12
C GLU A 56 -6.18 -2.91 -4.89
N VAL A 57 -5.06 -3.62 -4.73
CA VAL A 57 -4.10 -3.37 -3.65
C VAL A 57 -3.45 -2.01 -3.75
N ASP A 58 -3.21 -1.52 -4.98
CA ASP A 58 -2.65 -0.19 -5.22
C ASP A 58 -3.73 0.89 -5.01
N ILE A 59 -5.01 0.58 -5.28
CA ILE A 59 -6.15 1.47 -4.97
C ILE A 59 -6.29 1.66 -3.45
N TYR A 60 -6.09 0.59 -2.66
CA TYR A 60 -6.07 0.68 -1.21
C TYR A 60 -4.96 1.62 -0.74
N SER A 61 -3.72 1.43 -1.20
CA SER A 61 -2.60 2.31 -0.87
C SER A 61 -2.87 3.77 -1.26
N LEU A 62 -3.42 4.00 -2.46
CA LEU A 62 -3.80 5.34 -2.93
C LEU A 62 -4.85 6.00 -2.03
N SER A 63 -5.82 5.22 -1.53
CA SER A 63 -6.87 5.72 -0.64
C SER A 63 -6.28 6.25 0.67
N LEU A 64 -5.28 5.56 1.22
CA LEU A 64 -4.56 6.03 2.40
C LEU A 64 -3.75 7.29 2.10
N ILE A 65 -3.04 7.35 0.97
CA ILE A 65 -2.31 8.57 0.55
C ILE A 65 -3.25 9.77 0.42
N LEU A 66 -4.41 9.59 -0.23
CA LEU A 66 -5.42 10.65 -0.35
C LEU A 66 -5.94 11.08 1.02
N TYR A 67 -6.20 10.13 1.93
CA TYR A 67 -6.58 10.45 3.31
C TYR A 67 -5.52 11.33 3.99
N GLU A 68 -4.24 11.01 3.86
CA GLU A 68 -3.16 11.82 4.45
C GLU A 68 -3.11 13.23 3.84
N MET A 69 -3.27 13.34 2.51
CA MET A 69 -3.29 14.62 1.82
C MET A 69 -4.43 15.53 2.26
N PHE A 70 -5.65 14.98 2.42
CA PHE A 70 -6.83 15.77 2.79
C PHE A 70 -6.91 16.06 4.28
N SER A 71 -6.47 15.14 5.12
CA SER A 71 -6.58 15.27 6.58
C SER A 71 -5.34 15.90 7.23
N GLY A 72 -4.19 15.88 6.54
CA GLY A 72 -2.89 16.21 7.12
C GLY A 72 -2.40 15.22 8.19
N LYS A 73 -3.05 14.05 8.31
CA LYS A 73 -2.77 13.04 9.32
C LYS A 73 -2.42 11.71 8.67
N ILE A 74 -1.41 11.05 9.21
CA ILE A 74 -1.00 9.72 8.76
C ILE A 74 -2.04 8.69 9.18
N ALA A 75 -2.44 7.81 8.26
CA ALA A 75 -3.37 6.74 8.59
C ALA A 75 -2.71 5.79 9.62
N PHE A 76 -3.45 5.48 10.70
CA PHE A 76 -2.98 4.60 11.77
C PHE A 76 -1.65 5.04 12.44
N GLU A 77 -1.36 6.35 12.48
CA GLU A 77 -0.09 6.91 12.96
C GLU A 77 0.38 6.38 14.33
N ASN A 78 -0.56 6.12 15.24
CA ASN A 78 -0.27 5.68 16.61
C ASN A 78 -0.17 4.15 16.77
N MET A 79 -0.15 3.39 15.67
CA MET A 79 -0.04 1.93 15.70
C MET A 79 1.37 1.48 15.28
N ASN A 80 1.97 0.58 16.05
CA ASN A 80 3.15 -0.15 15.57
C ASN A 80 2.75 -1.15 14.48
N SER A 81 3.74 -1.70 13.76
CA SER A 81 3.49 -2.62 12.63
C SER A 81 2.60 -3.81 13.00
N HIS A 82 2.75 -4.39 14.20
CA HIS A 82 1.93 -5.52 14.64
C HIS A 82 0.49 -5.10 14.92
N GLN A 83 0.29 -3.98 15.63
CA GLN A 83 -1.05 -3.43 15.92
C GLN A 83 -1.78 -3.06 14.64
N LEU A 84 -1.09 -2.42 13.70
CA LEU A 84 -1.62 -2.05 12.40
C LEU A 84 -2.05 -3.27 11.59
N ILE A 85 -1.15 -4.25 11.41
CA ILE A 85 -1.43 -5.48 10.67
C ILE A 85 -2.65 -6.17 11.28
N THR A 86 -2.71 -6.27 12.61
CA THR A 86 -3.85 -6.85 13.32
C THR A 86 -5.14 -6.07 13.06
N ALA A 87 -5.12 -4.75 13.18
CA ALA A 87 -6.29 -3.90 13.00
C ALA A 87 -6.82 -3.96 11.57
N VAL A 88 -5.94 -3.89 10.57
CA VAL A 88 -6.30 -3.94 9.14
C VAL A 88 -6.80 -5.32 8.76
N TYR A 89 -6.15 -6.39 9.24
CA TYR A 89 -6.53 -7.76 8.95
C TYR A 89 -7.88 -8.14 9.56
N LEU A 90 -8.12 -7.83 10.84
CA LEU A 90 -9.36 -8.19 11.54
C LEU A 90 -10.60 -7.41 11.06
N ASN A 91 -10.41 -6.25 10.42
CA ASN A 91 -11.51 -5.43 9.90
C ASN A 91 -11.78 -5.66 8.40
N LYS A 92 -11.18 -6.70 7.81
CA LYS A 92 -11.50 -7.14 6.43
C LYS A 92 -12.94 -7.66 6.40
N LYS A 93 -13.87 -6.86 5.87
CA LYS A 93 -15.26 -7.27 5.64
C LYS A 93 -15.40 -8.05 4.34
#